data_AF-A0A524ANT9-F1
#
_entry.id   AF-A0A524ANT9-F1
#
_cell.length_a   1.000
_cell.length_b   1.000
_cell.length_c   1.000
_cell.angle_alpha   90.00
_cell.angle_beta   90.00
_cell.angle_gamma   90.00
#
_symmetry.space_group_name_H-M   'P 1'
#
loop_
_entity.id
_entity.type
_entity.pdbx_description
1 polymer ?
#
loop_
_entity_poly.entity_id
_entity_poly.type
_entity_poly.pdbx_seq_one_letter_code
_entity_poly.pdbx_strand_id
1 'polypeptide(L)' 'MTAAKVLREKFAEEYGGYLCDEVQTKLFGRCVMPTSPEELEAFSKMDPEKLQVFYEKCGSVTENAAGWTVATILEMDEK' A
#
# COMPACT_ATOMS: atom_id res chain seq x y z
N MET A 1 20.66 -0.89 -11.91
CA MET A 1 19.67 -0.98 -10.81
C MET A 1 18.44 -1.65 -11.39
N THR A 2 17.80 -2.62 -10.72
CA THR A 2 16.63 -3.32 -11.27
C THR A 2 15.36 -2.48 -11.03
N ALA A 3 14.36 -2.56 -11.92
CA ALA A 3 13.07 -1.85 -11.79
C ALA A 3 12.43 -2.08 -10.41
N ALA A 4 12.42 -3.34 -9.96
CA ALA A 4 11.85 -3.74 -8.68
C ALA A 4 12.56 -3.08 -7.48
N LYS A 5 13.89 -2.86 -7.57
CA LYS A 5 14.63 -2.18 -6.51
C LYS A 5 14.23 -0.71 -6.42
N VAL A 6 14.15 -0.02 -7.56
CA VAL A 6 13.74 1.39 -7.63
C VAL A 6 12.34 1.59 -7.07
N LEU A 7 11.37 0.75 -7.48
CA LEU A 7 10.01 0.80 -6.96
C LEU A 7 9.96 0.56 -5.46
N ARG A 8 10.70 -0.44 -4.96
CA ARG A 8 10.75 -0.76 -3.53
C ARG A 8 11.33 0.39 -2.71
N GLU A 9 12.37 1.05 -3.20
CA GLU A 9 12.96 2.22 -2.55
C GLU A 9 11.97 3.39 -2.51
N LYS A 10 11.24 3.63 -3.60
CA LYS A 10 10.20 4.68 -3.68
C LYS A 10 9.03 4.45 -2.73
N PHE A 11 8.60 3.19 -2.60
CA PHE A 11 7.62 2.78 -1.59
C PHE A 11 8.13 3.05 -0.17
N ALA A 12 9.36 2.64 0.12
CA ALA A 12 9.96 2.83 1.44
C ALA A 12 10.11 4.32 1.80
N GLU A 13 10.46 5.17 0.83
CA GLU A 13 10.55 6.62 1.01
C GLU A 13 9.18 7.25 1.30
N GLU A 14 8.16 6.94 0.51
CA GLU A 14 6.83 7.56 0.62
C GLU A 14 6.03 7.01 1.82
N TYR A 15 6.03 5.69 2.00
CA TYR A 15 5.15 4.99 2.94
C TYR A 15 5.89 4.38 4.13
N GLY A 16 7.20 4.59 4.26
CA GLY A 16 8.01 4.01 5.34
C GLY A 16 8.29 2.52 5.20
N GLY A 17 7.78 1.89 4.14
CA GLY A 17 7.93 0.47 3.84
C GLY A 17 7.18 0.09 2.56
N TYR A 18 7.22 -1.19 2.22
CA TYR A 18 6.55 -1.73 1.02
C TYR A 18 5.64 -2.93 1.36
N LEU A 19 5.64 -3.38 2.62
CA LEU A 19 4.70 -4.37 3.12
C LEU A 19 3.42 -3.68 3.62
N CYS A 20 2.28 -4.37 3.53
CA CYS A 20 0.99 -3.82 3.92
C CYS A 20 0.96 -3.36 5.38
N ASP A 21 1.62 -4.08 6.30
CA ASP A 21 1.71 -3.71 7.70
C ASP A 21 2.49 -2.42 7.92
N GLU A 22 3.62 -2.24 7.24
CA GLU A 22 4.43 -1.01 7.27
C GLU A 22 3.64 0.18 6.73
N VAL A 23 3.07 0.02 5.52
CA VAL A 23 2.30 1.06 4.83
C VAL A 23 1.06 1.45 5.65
N GLN A 24 0.28 0.47 6.11
CA GLN A 24 -0.91 0.76 6.90
C GLN A 24 -0.56 1.37 8.25
N THR A 25 0.51 0.91 8.91
CA THR A 25 0.97 1.52 10.16
C THR A 25 1.38 2.97 9.95
N LYS A 26 2.06 3.30 8.84
CA LYS A 26 2.40 4.68 8.49
C LYS A 26 1.15 5.55 8.24
N LEU A 27 0.17 5.04 7.50
CA LEU A 27 -0.99 5.83 7.03
C LEU A 27 -2.13 5.93 8.06
N PHE A 28 -2.27 4.92 8.92
CA PHE A 28 -3.40 4.76 9.84
C PHE A 28 -2.98 4.61 11.30
N GLY A 29 -1.67 4.50 11.59
CA GLY A 29 -1.14 4.27 12.94
C GLY A 29 -1.28 2.82 13.43
N ARG A 30 -1.91 1.94 12.64
CA ARG A 30 -2.07 0.51 12.92
C ARG A 30 -2.20 -0.28 11.63
N CYS A 31 -1.78 -1.53 11.65
CA CYS A 31 -2.09 -2.50 10.62
C CYS A 31 -3.47 -3.12 10.88
N VAL A 32 -4.30 -3.21 9.85
CA VAL A 32 -5.57 -3.92 9.85
C VAL A 32 -5.47 -5.03 8.81
N MET A 33 -4.74 -6.09 9.17
CA MET A 33 -4.71 -7.33 8.41
C MET A 33 -5.30 -8.44 9.27
N PRO A 34 -6.54 -8.87 9.00
CA PRO A 34 -7.12 -9.99 9.72
C PRO A 34 -6.38 -11.27 9.34
N THR A 35 -5.60 -11.80 10.28
CA THR A 35 -4.85 -13.04 10.16
C THR A 35 -5.50 -14.20 10.90
N SER A 36 -6.43 -13.89 11.83
CA SER A 36 -7.30 -14.86 12.49
C SER A 36 -8.78 -14.71 12.09
N PRO A 37 -9.61 -15.75 12.27
CA PRO A 37 -11.06 -15.64 12.08
C PRO A 37 -11.71 -14.56 12.94
N GLU A 38 -11.22 -14.34 14.16
CA GLU A 38 -11.73 -13.34 15.10
C GLU A 38 -11.42 -11.91 14.62
N GLU A 39 -10.21 -11.70 14.09
CA GLU A 39 -9.83 -10.42 13.48
C GLU A 39 -10.63 -10.16 12.21
N LEU A 40 -10.92 -11.20 11.42
CA LEU A 40 -11.76 -11.08 10.23
C LEU A 40 -13.18 -10.69 10.59
N GLU A 41 -13.76 -11.31 11.62
CA GLU A 41 -15.09 -10.96 12.12
C GLU A 41 -15.12 -9.52 12.66
N ALA A 42 -14.09 -9.11 13.41
CA ALA A 42 -13.94 -7.74 13.88
C ALA A 42 -13.81 -6.74 12.72
N PHE A 43 -13.09 -7.10 11.65
CA PHE A 43 -12.98 -6.30 10.44
C PHE A 43 -14.32 -6.17 9.70
N SER A 44 -15.06 -7.26 9.53
CA SER A 44 -16.38 -7.26 8.87
C SER A 44 -17.45 -6.47 9.64
N LYS A 45 -17.28 -6.32 10.96
CA LYS A 45 -18.15 -5.51 11.81
C LYS A 45 -17.68 -4.06 11.97
N MET A 46 -16.57 -3.67 11.34
CA MET A 46 -16.15 -2.27 11.37
C MET A 46 -17.21 -1.39 10.73
N ASP A 47 -17.27 -0.17 11.24
CA ASP A 47 -18.11 0.89 10.70
C ASP A 47 -17.86 1.08 9.19
N PRO A 48 -18.92 1.04 8.35
CA PRO A 48 -18.78 1.15 6.89
C PRO A 48 -18.10 2.43 6.42
N GLU A 49 -18.29 3.56 7.09
CA GLU A 49 -17.64 4.83 6.71
C GLU A 49 -16.13 4.75 6.97
N LYS A 50 -15.72 4.15 8.09
CA LYS A 50 -14.30 3.91 8.38
C LYS A 50 -13.66 2.92 7.38
N LEU A 51 -14.41 1.89 6.98
CA LEU A 51 -13.98 0.95 5.94
C LEU A 51 -13.79 1.67 4.60
N GLN A 52 -14.72 2.52 4.21
CA GLN A 52 -14.63 3.29 2.97
C GLN A 52 -13.37 4.16 2.94
N VAL A 53 -13.11 4.93 4.00
CA VAL A 53 -11.89 5.76 4.11
C VAL A 53 -10.62 4.91 4.06
N PHE A 54 -10.63 3.73 4.68
CA PHE A 54 -9.52 2.78 4.60
C PHE A 54 -9.28 2.31 3.15
N TYR A 55 -10.34 1.92 2.44
CA TYR A 55 -10.23 1.48 1.05
C TYR A 55 -9.79 2.60 0.11
N GLU A 56 -10.27 3.83 0.29
CA GLU A 56 -9.84 4.99 -0.51
C GLU A 56 -8.36 5.28 -0.34
N LYS A 57 -7.86 5.28 0.90
CA LYS A 57 -6.43 5.48 1.19
C LYS A 57 -5.56 4.34 0.67
N CYS A 58 -5.99 3.09 0.80
CA CYS A 58 -5.28 1.96 0.18
C CYS A 58 -5.36 1.99 -1.35
N GLY A 59 -6.45 2.52 -1.90
CA GLY A 59 -6.64 2.78 -3.33
C GLY A 59 -5.57 3.73 -3.87
N SER A 60 -5.36 4.88 -3.21
CA SER A 60 -4.36 5.86 -3.65
C SER A 60 -2.92 5.31 -3.60
N VAL A 61 -2.60 4.46 -2.61
CA VAL A 61 -1.31 3.74 -2.56
C VAL A 61 -1.13 2.88 -3.82
N THR A 62 -2.17 2.16 -4.21
CA THR A 62 -2.17 1.29 -5.40
C THR A 62 -2.05 2.09 -6.69
N GLU A 63 -2.76 3.21 -6.79
CA GLU A 63 -2.67 4.15 -7.93
C GLU A 63 -1.24 4.68 -8.10
N ASN A 64 -0.62 5.12 -7.00
CA ASN A 64 0.76 5.58 -6.99
C ASN A 64 1.73 4.47 -7.43
N ALA A 65 1.54 3.26 -6.90
CA ALA A 65 2.35 2.10 -7.27
C ALA A 65 2.29 1.79 -8.77
N ALA A 66 1.09 1.79 -9.34
CA ALA A 66 0.87 1.58 -10.77
C ALA A 66 1.55 2.68 -11.60
N GLY A 67 1.36 3.94 -11.22
CA GLY A 67 1.97 5.09 -11.89
C GLY A 67 3.50 5.02 -11.88
N TRP A 68 4.11 4.74 -10.73
CA TRP A 68 5.57 4.60 -10.63
C TRP A 68 6.09 3.41 -11.42
N THR A 69 5.33 2.31 -11.49
CA THR A 69 5.71 1.13 -12.26
C THR A 69 5.81 1.47 -13.74
N VAL A 70 4.79 2.14 -14.29
CA VAL A 70 4.80 2.59 -15.69
C VAL A 70 5.96 3.54 -15.95
N ALA A 71 6.16 4.54 -15.09
CA ALA A 71 7.27 5.48 -15.23
C ALA A 71 8.64 4.76 -15.23
N THR A 72 8.84 3.81 -14.32
CA THR A 72 10.09 3.04 -14.22
C THR A 72 10.35 2.20 -15.48
N ILE A 73 9.30 1.59 -16.06
CA ILE A 73 9.43 0.81 -17.30
C ILE A 73 9.84 1.72 -18.46
N LEU A 74 9.17 2.86 -18.63
CA LEU A 74 9.47 3.82 -19.70
C LEU A 74 10.91 4.36 -19.59
N GLU A 75 11.36 4.73 -18.39
CA GLU A 75 12.74 5.19 -18.15
C GLU A 75 13.81 4.13 -18.41
N MET A 76 13.44 2.84 -18.37
CA MET A 76 14.35 1.74 -18.67
C MET A 76 14.38 1.41 -20.16
N ASP A 77 13.27 1.56 -20.88
CA ASP A 77 13.20 1.35 -22.32
C ASP A 77 13.88 2.48 -23.13
N GLU A 78 13.93 3.70 -22.57
CA GLU A 78 14.62 4.85 -23.17
C GLU A 78 16.16 4.82 -23.00
N LYS A 79 16.72 3.82 -22.31
CA LYS A 79 18.17 3.65 -22.06
C LYS A 79 18.80 2.53 -22.87
#